data_AF-A0A1B8EBN3-F1
#
_entry.id   AF-A0A1B8EBN3-F1
#
_cell.length_a   1.000
_cell.length_b   1.000
_cell.length_c   1.000
_cell.angle_alpha   90.00
_cell.angle_beta   90.00
_cell.angle_gamma   90.00
#
_symmetry.space_group_name_H-M   'P 1'
#
loop_
_entity.id
_entity.type
_entity.pdbx_description
1 polymer ?
#
loop_
_entity_poly.entity_id
_entity_poly.type
_entity_poly.pdbx_seq_one_letter_code
_entity_poly.pdbx_strand_id
1 'polypeptide(L)'
;MDQPHRIESATGGSPINPDRKELSVKPDGCGETKVLKVGPHIFGKFLETADIKSSLKTWVVDSDNSETMQHVGTAAKAIRDGNYPVAFPTETVYGLGANARDSTAVQGIYKAKGRPSDNPLIVHISDLDMYTEMMKGLTMSQEMSLYVVRYNELINKFWPGALTLLFPKPPNYLAPEVTAGLDTVGLRMPDSALARTLIKLSGVPIAAPSANSSTKPSPTTANHVLHDLNGKIQYILDGGPCNIGVESTVVDGLRDPPLILRPGGVSIDAIRECPGWGSVQKGYKDESEIGGSAPRAPGMKYKHYSPNATVILCEDGVSPTPQSIPGLKFLDFDRRQVSEETEIVPEAPSTNLNVGILRTKHWNKWLDWEKNQSGEAMTIIEHCQKEVSITAGFAELDYSTAKLFNRDGANSFCIKLVDVHLGSDTETIASGLFAALREMDKRGVDVIFVEGIEEGGGGIAAAVMNRARKAASERWGKGDDGITKHIY
;
A
#
# COMPACT_ATOMS: atom_id res chain seq x y z
N MET A 1 -49.55 40.30 -56.24
CA MET A 1 -48.84 41.44 -55.62
C MET A 1 -49.51 41.65 -54.29
N ASP A 2 -48.94 41.43 -53.11
CA ASP A 2 -47.56 41.17 -52.71
C ASP A 2 -47.56 40.44 -51.35
N GLN A 3 -46.39 39.94 -50.97
CA GLN A 3 -46.12 39.06 -49.81
C GLN A 3 -46.48 39.65 -48.43
N PRO A 4 -46.64 38.79 -47.39
CA PRO A 4 -46.99 39.21 -46.03
C PRO A 4 -45.78 39.42 -45.12
N HIS A 5 -45.89 40.41 -44.22
CA HIS A 5 -44.99 40.61 -43.08
C HIS A 5 -45.60 40.08 -41.77
N ARG A 6 -44.82 39.23 -41.10
CA ARG A 6 -44.68 38.96 -39.65
C ARG A 6 -45.90 39.01 -38.71
N ILE A 7 -46.18 37.86 -38.10
CA ILE A 7 -46.67 37.75 -36.71
C ILE A 7 -45.81 36.69 -36.00
N GLU A 8 -45.03 37.10 -35.01
CA GLU A 8 -44.40 36.22 -34.01
C GLU A 8 -45.39 36.06 -32.84
N SER A 9 -45.66 34.82 -32.44
CA SER A 9 -46.40 34.50 -31.22
C SER A 9 -45.66 33.45 -30.40
N ALA A 10 -45.27 33.90 -29.20
CA ALA A 10 -45.20 33.17 -27.93
C ALA A 10 -44.52 31.78 -27.89
N THR A 11 -43.26 31.75 -27.44
CA THR A 11 -42.69 30.59 -26.75
C THR A 11 -42.84 30.75 -25.23
N GLY A 12 -43.36 29.70 -24.61
CA GLY A 12 -43.63 29.62 -23.18
C GLY A 12 -42.38 29.56 -22.31
N GLY A 13 -42.49 30.15 -21.12
CA GLY A 13 -41.55 29.94 -20.03
C GLY A 13 -41.79 28.59 -19.34
N SER A 14 -40.74 27.79 -19.22
CA SER A 14 -40.66 26.72 -18.22
C SER A 14 -40.00 27.23 -16.94
N PRO A 15 -40.45 26.81 -15.75
CA PRO A 15 -39.87 27.25 -14.50
C PRO A 15 -38.51 26.58 -14.24
N ILE A 16 -37.53 27.40 -13.89
CA ILE A 16 -36.19 27.01 -13.46
C ILE A 16 -36.33 26.29 -12.11
N ASN A 17 -35.94 25.01 -12.07
CA ASN A 17 -35.85 24.22 -10.86
C ASN A 17 -34.49 24.50 -10.17
N PRO A 18 -34.43 25.11 -8.97
CA PRO A 18 -33.19 25.52 -8.36
C PRO A 18 -32.65 24.43 -7.41
N ASP A 19 -32.36 23.23 -7.92
CA ASP A 19 -31.68 22.18 -7.12
C ASP A 19 -31.06 21.06 -7.98
N ARG A 20 -30.26 21.44 -8.98
CA ARG A 20 -29.24 20.56 -9.54
C ARG A 20 -27.89 21.24 -9.42
N LYS A 21 -27.16 20.95 -8.33
CA LYS A 21 -25.70 21.00 -8.37
C LYS A 21 -25.25 19.90 -9.34
N GLU A 22 -25.22 20.23 -10.63
CA GLU A 22 -24.47 19.46 -11.60
C GLU A 22 -23.06 19.30 -11.06
N LEU A 23 -22.62 18.04 -11.00
CA LEU A 23 -21.25 17.65 -10.67
C LEU A 23 -20.29 18.51 -11.49
N SER A 24 -19.62 19.47 -10.85
CA SER A 24 -18.56 20.27 -11.46
C SER A 24 -17.30 19.42 -11.65
N VAL A 25 -17.39 18.39 -12.49
CA VAL A 25 -16.23 17.64 -12.95
C VAL A 25 -15.69 18.42 -14.15
N LYS A 26 -14.57 19.11 -13.95
CA LYS A 26 -13.89 19.78 -15.05
C LYS A 26 -13.45 18.74 -16.10
N PRO A 27 -13.48 19.07 -17.40
CA PRO A 27 -13.07 18.15 -18.48
C PRO A 27 -11.61 17.65 -18.36
N ASP A 28 -10.79 18.31 -17.55
CA ASP A 28 -9.37 18.03 -17.32
C ASP A 28 -9.09 17.06 -16.15
N GLY A 29 -10.12 16.66 -15.39
CA GLY A 29 -9.98 15.74 -14.26
C GLY A 29 -9.62 16.38 -12.93
N CYS A 30 -9.57 17.71 -12.85
CA CYS A 30 -9.28 18.44 -11.62
C CYS A 30 -10.59 18.93 -10.97
N GLY A 31 -11.12 18.13 -10.05
CA GLY A 31 -12.22 18.48 -9.15
C GLY A 31 -12.01 17.86 -7.77
N GLU A 32 -12.75 18.32 -6.76
CA GLU A 32 -12.70 17.75 -5.41
C GLU A 32 -13.04 16.26 -5.44
N THR A 33 -12.17 15.42 -4.86
CA THR A 33 -12.38 13.97 -4.81
C THR A 33 -13.54 13.64 -3.88
N LYS A 34 -14.52 12.88 -4.38
CA LYS A 34 -15.69 12.48 -3.59
C LYS A 34 -15.47 11.15 -2.88
N VAL A 35 -15.65 11.15 -1.56
CA VAL A 35 -15.67 9.93 -0.76
C VAL A 35 -17.10 9.39 -0.71
N LEU A 36 -17.31 8.23 -1.31
CA LEU A 36 -18.57 7.50 -1.34
C LEU A 36 -18.57 6.50 -0.18
N LYS A 37 -19.36 6.78 0.86
CA LYS A 37 -19.43 5.93 2.06
C LYS A 37 -20.16 4.63 1.77
N VAL A 38 -19.59 3.52 2.21
CA VAL A 38 -20.19 2.19 2.08
C VAL A 38 -20.54 1.70 3.47
N GLY A 39 -21.84 1.61 3.76
CA GLY A 39 -22.34 1.08 5.03
C GLY A 39 -22.26 -0.46 5.07
N PRO A 40 -22.49 -1.06 6.25
CA PRO A 40 -22.58 -2.52 6.39
C PRO A 40 -23.61 -3.11 5.42
N HIS A 41 -23.18 -4.06 4.60
CA HIS A 41 -24.03 -4.60 3.55
C HIS A 41 -23.61 -6.02 3.16
N ILE A 42 -24.59 -6.83 2.75
CA ILE A 42 -24.36 -8.14 2.14
C ILE A 42 -24.40 -7.93 0.63
N PHE A 43 -23.24 -7.90 -0.02
CA PHE A 43 -23.14 -7.50 -1.43
C PHE A 43 -23.51 -8.60 -2.43
N GLY A 44 -23.44 -9.86 -2.02
CA GLY A 44 -23.64 -10.98 -2.93
C GLY A 44 -22.97 -12.26 -2.46
N LYS A 45 -23.06 -13.28 -3.31
CA LYS A 45 -22.54 -14.61 -3.05
C LYS A 45 -22.16 -15.33 -4.34
N PHE A 46 -21.34 -16.36 -4.23
CA PHE A 46 -21.12 -17.29 -5.33
C PHE A 46 -22.34 -18.18 -5.54
N LEU A 47 -22.69 -18.45 -6.80
CA LEU A 47 -23.76 -19.39 -7.13
C LEU A 47 -23.30 -20.82 -6.86
N GLU A 48 -23.98 -21.52 -5.95
CA GLU A 48 -23.73 -22.93 -5.67
C GLU A 48 -24.26 -23.81 -6.82
N THR A 49 -23.46 -24.80 -7.23
CA THR A 49 -23.88 -25.85 -8.16
C THR A 49 -24.06 -27.16 -7.40
N ALA A 50 -25.07 -27.95 -7.76
CA ALA A 50 -25.54 -29.13 -7.02
C ALA A 50 -24.45 -30.15 -6.62
N ASP A 51 -23.30 -30.18 -7.30
CA ASP A 51 -22.24 -31.18 -7.08
C ASP A 51 -20.95 -30.64 -6.43
N ILE A 52 -20.81 -29.32 -6.16
CA ILE A 52 -19.58 -28.74 -5.60
C ILE A 52 -19.91 -27.63 -4.59
N LYS A 53 -19.51 -27.83 -3.32
CA LYS A 53 -19.44 -26.76 -2.31
C LYS A 53 -18.47 -25.68 -2.82
N SER A 54 -18.96 -24.44 -2.94
CA SER A 54 -18.25 -23.22 -3.34
C SER A 54 -17.59 -23.24 -4.72
N SER A 55 -18.41 -23.25 -5.77
CA SER A 55 -17.96 -22.90 -7.12
C SER A 55 -17.61 -21.41 -7.19
N LEU A 56 -16.32 -21.05 -7.35
CA LEU A 56 -15.88 -19.66 -7.60
C LEU A 56 -16.32 -19.12 -8.98
N LYS A 57 -17.23 -19.83 -9.64
CA LYS A 57 -17.58 -19.66 -11.05
C LYS A 57 -18.31 -18.36 -11.32
N THR A 58 -19.39 -18.10 -10.59
CA THR A 58 -20.26 -16.95 -10.86
C THR A 58 -20.54 -16.20 -9.57
N TRP A 59 -20.07 -14.95 -9.47
CA TRP A 59 -20.44 -14.03 -8.41
C TRP A 59 -21.78 -13.37 -8.75
N VAL A 60 -22.78 -13.55 -7.90
CA VAL A 60 -24.11 -12.94 -8.04
C VAL A 60 -24.20 -11.80 -7.04
N VAL A 61 -24.52 -10.61 -7.56
CA VAL A 61 -24.70 -9.40 -6.74
C VAL A 61 -26.12 -9.37 -6.22
N ASP A 62 -26.25 -9.18 -4.90
CA ASP A 62 -27.53 -8.89 -4.29
C ASP A 62 -27.85 -7.42 -4.57
N SER A 63 -28.88 -7.14 -5.36
CA SER A 63 -29.26 -5.78 -5.71
C SER A 63 -30.36 -5.29 -4.77
N ASP A 64 -30.13 -4.14 -4.15
CA ASP A 64 -31.16 -3.35 -3.48
C ASP A 64 -31.04 -1.86 -3.88
N ASN A 65 -31.96 -1.03 -3.36
CA ASN A 65 -31.96 0.41 -3.60
C ASN A 65 -31.24 1.20 -2.49
N SER A 66 -30.41 0.54 -1.66
CA SER A 66 -29.69 1.20 -0.58
C SER A 66 -28.72 2.26 -1.10
N GLU A 67 -28.43 3.27 -0.29
CA GLU A 67 -27.41 4.27 -0.60
C GLU A 67 -26.04 3.61 -0.86
N THR A 68 -25.70 2.56 -0.10
CA THR A 68 -24.51 1.74 -0.34
C THR A 68 -24.46 1.22 -1.78
N MET A 69 -25.52 0.57 -2.26
CA MET A 69 -25.52 0.01 -3.61
C MET A 69 -25.58 1.09 -4.70
N GLN A 70 -26.19 2.25 -4.43
CA GLN A 70 -26.12 3.41 -5.32
C GLN A 70 -24.68 3.96 -5.43
N HIS A 71 -23.94 4.02 -4.32
CA HIS A 71 -22.53 4.41 -4.31
C HIS A 71 -21.65 3.43 -5.08
N VAL A 72 -21.83 2.12 -4.86
CA VAL A 72 -21.10 1.09 -5.62
C VAL A 72 -21.45 1.15 -7.11
N GLY A 73 -22.73 1.34 -7.46
CA GLY A 73 -23.18 1.50 -8.84
C GLY A 73 -22.60 2.74 -9.51
N THR A 74 -22.48 3.86 -8.78
CA THR A 74 -21.83 5.10 -9.25
C THR A 74 -20.36 4.85 -9.56
N ALA A 75 -19.64 4.22 -8.65
CA ALA A 75 -18.24 3.84 -8.85
C ALA A 75 -18.06 2.86 -10.02
N ALA A 76 -18.93 1.84 -10.13
CA ALA A 76 -18.89 0.86 -11.21
C ALA A 76 -19.10 1.50 -12.59
N LYS A 77 -20.05 2.44 -12.67
CA LYS A 77 -20.27 3.24 -13.89
C LYS A 77 -19.05 4.10 -14.23
N ALA A 78 -18.44 4.74 -13.24
CA ALA A 78 -17.24 5.53 -13.44
C ALA A 78 -16.05 4.69 -13.95
N ILE A 79 -15.91 3.45 -13.48
CA ILE A 79 -14.88 2.52 -13.98
C ILE A 79 -15.18 2.08 -15.41
N ARG A 80 -16.42 1.70 -15.71
CA ARG A 80 -16.79 1.18 -17.04
C ARG A 80 -16.71 2.25 -18.14
N ASP A 81 -17.24 3.44 -17.86
CA ASP A 81 -17.51 4.48 -18.86
C ASP A 81 -16.52 5.67 -18.76
N GLY A 82 -15.70 5.73 -17.72
CA GLY A 82 -14.85 6.87 -17.41
C GLY A 82 -13.36 6.66 -17.65
N ASN A 83 -12.63 7.78 -17.77
CA ASN A 83 -11.17 7.80 -18.00
C ASN A 83 -10.35 7.96 -16.72
N TYR A 84 -11.01 8.10 -15.57
CA TYR A 84 -10.35 8.35 -14.29
C TYR A 84 -10.48 7.13 -13.38
N PRO A 85 -9.40 6.75 -12.68
CA PRO A 85 -9.49 5.62 -11.78
C PRO A 85 -10.33 5.93 -10.55
N VAL A 86 -10.89 4.88 -9.96
CA VAL A 86 -11.65 4.90 -8.72
C VAL A 86 -10.88 4.13 -7.66
N ALA A 87 -10.75 4.69 -6.46
CA ALA A 87 -10.13 3.98 -5.35
C ALA A 87 -11.16 3.13 -4.59
N PHE A 88 -10.79 1.92 -4.19
CA PHE A 88 -11.67 1.00 -3.47
C PHE A 88 -10.88 0.08 -2.52
N PRO A 89 -11.49 -0.37 -1.40
CA PRO A 89 -10.84 -1.25 -0.44
C PRO A 89 -10.77 -2.69 -0.93
N THR A 90 -9.69 -3.38 -0.56
CA THR A 90 -9.59 -4.84 -0.57
C THR A 90 -9.29 -5.34 0.84
N GLU A 91 -9.17 -6.65 1.04
CA GLU A 91 -8.66 -7.23 2.28
C GLU A 91 -7.17 -6.89 2.52
N THR A 92 -6.42 -6.56 1.46
CA THR A 92 -4.98 -6.22 1.53
C THR A 92 -4.72 -4.74 1.77
N VAL A 93 -4.87 -3.93 0.72
CA VAL A 93 -4.70 -2.48 0.69
C VAL A 93 -5.76 -1.88 -0.23
N TYR A 94 -5.98 -0.58 -0.18
CA TYR A 94 -6.83 0.11 -1.15
C TYR A 94 -6.20 0.04 -2.55
N GLY A 95 -6.99 -0.34 -3.53
CA GLY A 95 -6.62 -0.37 -4.94
C GLY A 95 -7.08 0.88 -5.69
N LEU A 96 -6.35 1.30 -6.71
CA LEU A 96 -6.72 2.38 -7.62
C LEU A 96 -7.11 1.80 -8.98
N GLY A 97 -8.40 1.54 -9.17
CA GLY A 97 -8.93 0.76 -10.28
C GLY A 97 -9.34 1.57 -11.50
N ALA A 98 -9.02 1.06 -12.68
CA ALA A 98 -9.62 1.49 -13.94
C ALA A 98 -9.97 0.28 -14.81
N ASN A 99 -10.80 0.49 -15.83
CA ASN A 99 -11.13 -0.55 -16.82
C ASN A 99 -9.85 -1.08 -17.49
N ALA A 100 -9.52 -2.36 -17.26
CA ALA A 100 -8.29 -2.97 -17.77
C ALA A 100 -8.25 -3.12 -19.30
N ARG A 101 -9.39 -2.88 -19.98
CA ARG A 101 -9.55 -2.99 -21.44
C ARG A 101 -9.40 -1.65 -22.16
N ASP A 102 -9.33 -0.55 -21.42
CA ASP A 102 -9.26 0.81 -21.97
C ASP A 102 -7.91 1.45 -21.67
N SER A 103 -7.12 1.73 -22.71
CA SER A 103 -5.81 2.37 -22.56
C SER A 103 -5.87 3.74 -21.89
N THR A 104 -6.87 4.56 -22.21
CA THR A 104 -7.00 5.90 -21.61
C THR A 104 -7.26 5.80 -20.11
N ALA A 105 -8.16 4.88 -19.72
CA ALA A 105 -8.47 4.65 -18.32
C ALA A 105 -7.26 4.11 -17.54
N VAL A 106 -6.51 3.16 -18.13
CA VAL A 106 -5.28 2.61 -17.52
C VAL A 106 -4.18 3.68 -17.43
N GLN A 107 -3.99 4.51 -18.46
CA GLN A 107 -3.06 5.65 -18.39
C GLN A 107 -3.45 6.65 -17.29
N GLY A 108 -4.75 6.80 -16.99
CA GLY A 108 -5.25 7.56 -15.85
C GLY A 108 -4.68 7.09 -14.50
N ILE A 109 -4.46 5.78 -14.31
CA ILE A 109 -3.79 5.22 -13.12
C ILE A 109 -2.35 5.73 -13.03
N TYR A 110 -1.59 5.61 -14.13
CA TYR A 110 -0.18 6.01 -14.16
C TYR A 110 -0.04 7.52 -13.90
N LYS A 111 -0.90 8.33 -14.52
CA LYS A 111 -0.96 9.79 -14.33
C LYS A 111 -1.28 10.17 -12.89
N ALA A 112 -2.35 9.62 -12.31
CA ALA A 112 -2.78 9.97 -10.95
C ALA A 112 -1.71 9.61 -9.90
N LYS A 113 -1.01 8.48 -10.09
CA LYS A 113 0.04 8.02 -9.17
C LYS A 113 1.40 8.68 -9.39
N GLY A 114 1.68 9.19 -10.59
CA GLY A 114 3.06 9.45 -11.02
C GLY A 114 3.88 8.16 -11.10
N ARG A 115 3.27 7.07 -11.59
CA ARG A 115 3.88 5.74 -11.66
C ARG A 115 4.70 5.58 -12.97
N PRO A 116 5.90 4.97 -12.94
CA PRO A 116 6.63 4.61 -14.15
C PRO A 116 5.85 3.64 -15.05
N SER A 117 5.85 3.86 -16.36
CA SER A 117 5.06 3.10 -17.34
C SER A 117 5.54 1.66 -17.56
N ASP A 118 6.77 1.33 -17.18
CA ASP A 118 7.35 -0.01 -17.26
C ASP A 118 6.97 -0.92 -16.06
N ASN A 119 6.20 -0.40 -15.10
CA ASN A 119 5.77 -1.17 -13.93
C ASN A 119 4.34 -1.72 -14.14
N PRO A 120 4.16 -3.04 -14.37
CA PRO A 120 2.88 -3.63 -14.74
C PRO A 120 1.83 -3.47 -13.63
N LEU A 121 0.56 -3.76 -13.96
CA LEU A 121 -0.58 -3.69 -13.05
C LEU A 121 -1.17 -5.10 -12.80
N ILE A 122 -1.74 -5.29 -11.61
CA ILE A 122 -2.52 -6.49 -11.30
C ILE A 122 -3.96 -6.26 -11.74
N VAL A 123 -4.51 -7.21 -12.47
CA VAL A 123 -5.92 -7.21 -12.89
C VAL A 123 -6.75 -7.98 -11.88
N HIS A 124 -7.81 -7.33 -11.40
CA HIS A 124 -8.77 -7.90 -10.47
C HIS A 124 -10.00 -8.40 -11.23
N ILE A 125 -10.44 -9.61 -10.88
CA ILE A 125 -11.62 -10.28 -11.45
C ILE A 125 -12.65 -10.57 -10.36
N SER A 126 -13.93 -10.64 -10.73
CA SER A 126 -15.03 -10.94 -9.78
C SER A 126 -15.22 -12.43 -9.54
N ASP A 127 -15.02 -13.24 -10.58
CA ASP A 127 -15.37 -14.66 -10.62
C ASP A 127 -14.62 -15.40 -11.76
N LEU A 128 -14.72 -16.73 -11.83
CA LEU A 128 -14.04 -17.51 -12.87
C LEU A 128 -14.71 -17.38 -14.25
N ASP A 129 -15.99 -17.02 -14.35
CA ASP A 129 -16.63 -16.72 -15.64
C ASP A 129 -15.91 -15.56 -16.34
N MET A 130 -15.57 -14.49 -15.61
CA MET A 130 -14.77 -13.38 -16.14
C MET A 130 -13.36 -13.83 -16.55
N TYR A 131 -12.72 -14.72 -15.78
CA TYR A 131 -11.45 -15.32 -16.17
C TYR A 131 -11.57 -16.11 -17.49
N THR A 132 -12.58 -16.97 -17.60
CA THR A 132 -12.82 -17.78 -18.80
C THR A 132 -13.09 -16.90 -20.02
N GLU A 133 -13.85 -15.82 -19.86
CA GLU A 133 -14.07 -14.84 -20.94
C GLU A 133 -12.76 -14.18 -21.37
N MET A 134 -11.97 -13.70 -20.40
CA MET A 134 -10.70 -13.02 -20.67
C MET A 134 -9.68 -13.92 -21.37
N MET A 135 -9.62 -15.20 -21.00
CA MET A 135 -8.70 -16.18 -21.60
C MET A 135 -9.23 -16.80 -22.90
N LYS A 136 -10.42 -16.40 -23.36
CA LYS A 136 -11.02 -16.96 -24.58
C LYS A 136 -10.12 -16.68 -25.80
N GLY A 137 -9.80 -17.74 -26.54
CA GLY A 137 -8.95 -17.67 -27.73
C GLY A 137 -7.44 -17.64 -27.45
N LEU A 138 -7.04 -17.70 -26.18
CA LEU A 138 -5.63 -17.91 -25.83
C LEU A 138 -5.20 -19.29 -26.31
N THR A 139 -4.21 -19.32 -27.19
CA THR A 139 -3.60 -20.56 -27.67
C THR A 139 -2.31 -20.78 -26.88
N MET A 140 -2.16 -21.95 -26.29
CA MET A 140 -1.03 -22.26 -25.41
C MET A 140 -0.27 -23.48 -25.94
N SER A 141 1.05 -23.53 -25.71
CA SER A 141 1.79 -24.78 -25.88
C SER A 141 1.28 -25.83 -24.89
N GLN A 142 1.55 -27.10 -25.18
CA GLN A 142 1.19 -28.20 -24.27
C GLN A 142 1.85 -28.03 -22.90
N GLU A 143 3.10 -27.60 -22.88
CA GLU A 143 3.86 -27.28 -21.66
C GLU A 143 3.20 -26.15 -20.84
N MET A 144 2.86 -25.03 -21.50
CA MET A 144 2.22 -23.90 -20.83
C MET A 144 0.84 -24.25 -20.28
N SER A 145 0.10 -25.13 -20.97
CA SER A 145 -1.17 -25.66 -20.49
C SER A 145 -1.01 -26.43 -19.18
N LEU A 146 0.02 -27.29 -19.08
CA LEU A 146 0.33 -28.03 -17.86
C LEU A 146 0.69 -27.09 -16.69
N TYR A 147 1.44 -26.03 -16.96
CA TYR A 147 1.75 -25.01 -15.96
C TYR A 147 0.51 -24.24 -15.48
N VAL A 148 -0.43 -23.92 -16.37
CA VAL A 148 -1.68 -23.25 -15.96
C VAL A 148 -2.55 -24.16 -15.10
N VAL A 149 -2.63 -25.47 -15.40
CA VAL A 149 -3.40 -26.42 -14.58
C VAL A 149 -2.91 -26.47 -13.14
N ARG A 150 -1.60 -26.28 -12.90
CA ARG A 150 -1.00 -26.24 -11.56
C ARG A 150 -1.60 -25.16 -10.65
N TYR A 151 -2.18 -24.10 -11.22
CA TYR A 151 -2.83 -23.05 -10.44
C TYR A 151 -4.14 -23.48 -9.78
N ASN A 152 -4.78 -24.58 -10.22
CA ASN A 152 -6.06 -25.02 -9.69
C ASN A 152 -6.02 -25.22 -8.16
N GLU A 153 -4.94 -25.80 -7.64
CA GLU A 153 -4.76 -26.01 -6.20
C GLU A 153 -4.68 -24.68 -5.44
N LEU A 154 -3.99 -23.68 -6.00
CA LEU A 154 -3.90 -22.36 -5.39
C LEU A 154 -5.21 -21.59 -5.48
N ILE A 155 -5.93 -21.68 -6.61
CA ILE A 155 -7.23 -21.04 -6.80
C ILE A 155 -8.23 -21.61 -5.79
N ASN A 156 -8.30 -22.93 -5.65
CA ASN A 156 -9.23 -23.58 -4.72
C ASN A 156 -8.93 -23.24 -3.25
N LYS A 157 -7.65 -23.09 -2.88
CA LYS A 157 -7.25 -22.84 -1.48
C LYS A 157 -7.24 -21.36 -1.12
N PHE A 158 -6.86 -20.47 -2.03
CA PHE A 158 -6.52 -19.07 -1.72
C PHE A 158 -7.32 -18.03 -2.50
N TRP A 159 -8.19 -18.42 -3.44
CA TRP A 159 -9.13 -17.49 -4.07
C TRP A 159 -10.56 -17.69 -3.53
N PRO A 160 -11.31 -16.60 -3.31
CA PRO A 160 -10.86 -15.20 -3.28
C PRO A 160 -9.85 -14.95 -2.15
N GLY A 161 -8.87 -14.06 -2.36
CA GLY A 161 -7.84 -13.82 -1.35
C GLY A 161 -6.62 -13.03 -1.79
N ALA A 162 -5.65 -13.00 -0.88
CA ALA A 162 -4.42 -12.22 -0.96
C ALA A 162 -3.33 -12.90 -1.84
N LEU A 163 -3.75 -13.63 -2.88
CA LEU A 163 -2.85 -14.31 -3.81
C LEU A 163 -3.05 -13.80 -5.23
N THR A 164 -1.96 -13.47 -5.90
CA THR A 164 -1.90 -13.05 -7.30
C THR A 164 -1.13 -14.09 -8.10
N LEU A 165 -1.72 -14.57 -9.19
CA LEU A 165 -1.16 -15.60 -10.05
C LEU A 165 -0.78 -15.00 -11.41
N LEU A 166 0.40 -15.32 -11.93
CA LEU A 166 0.80 -14.90 -13.28
C LEU A 166 0.22 -15.83 -14.33
N PHE A 167 -0.51 -15.26 -15.29
CA PHE A 167 -1.00 -15.97 -16.46
C PHE A 167 -0.40 -15.38 -17.73
N PRO A 168 -0.35 -16.13 -18.85
CA PRO A 168 -0.01 -15.55 -20.13
C PRO A 168 -1.03 -14.48 -20.52
N LYS A 169 -0.53 -13.44 -21.18
CA LYS A 169 -1.33 -12.30 -21.60
C LYS A 169 -2.42 -12.76 -22.59
N PRO A 170 -3.70 -12.45 -22.33
CA PRO A 170 -4.76 -12.76 -23.27
C PRO A 170 -4.62 -11.92 -24.55
N PRO A 171 -4.87 -12.51 -25.74
CA PRO A 171 -4.70 -11.82 -27.01
C PRO A 171 -5.79 -10.75 -27.20
N ASN A 172 -5.40 -9.50 -27.47
CA ASN A 172 -6.30 -8.39 -27.82
C ASN A 172 -7.43 -8.11 -26.79
N TYR A 173 -7.23 -8.49 -25.52
CA TYR A 173 -8.25 -8.30 -24.48
C TYR A 173 -7.93 -7.14 -23.53
N LEU A 174 -6.66 -7.01 -23.12
CA LEU A 174 -6.20 -6.00 -22.18
C LEU A 174 -5.52 -4.83 -22.90
N ALA A 175 -5.63 -3.63 -22.31
CA ALA A 175 -4.82 -2.50 -22.71
C ALA A 175 -3.32 -2.81 -22.54
N PRO A 176 -2.44 -2.42 -23.48
CA PRO A 176 -1.02 -2.76 -23.45
C PRO A 176 -0.29 -2.21 -22.21
N GLU A 177 -0.76 -1.09 -21.67
CA GLU A 177 -0.22 -0.48 -20.45
C GLU A 177 -0.38 -1.38 -19.22
N VAL A 178 -1.37 -2.29 -19.20
CA VAL A 178 -1.58 -3.21 -18.07
C VAL A 178 -0.37 -4.12 -17.85
N THR A 179 0.18 -4.68 -18.93
CA THR A 179 1.32 -5.60 -18.83
C THR A 179 2.66 -4.90 -19.03
N ALA A 180 2.67 -3.60 -19.33
CA ALA A 180 3.89 -2.83 -19.59
C ALA A 180 4.81 -3.50 -20.63
N GLY A 181 4.21 -4.12 -21.66
CA GLY A 181 4.92 -4.83 -22.73
C GLY A 181 5.28 -6.29 -22.41
N LEU A 182 5.00 -6.80 -21.21
CA LEU A 182 5.22 -8.20 -20.86
C LEU A 182 4.24 -9.15 -21.58
N ASP A 183 4.63 -10.41 -21.69
CA ASP A 183 3.81 -11.52 -22.20
C ASP A 183 2.98 -12.21 -21.12
N THR A 184 3.03 -11.70 -19.90
CA THR A 184 2.27 -12.21 -18.76
C THR A 184 1.45 -11.09 -18.11
N VAL A 185 0.40 -11.48 -17.40
CA VAL A 185 -0.46 -10.62 -16.58
C VAL A 185 -0.67 -11.24 -15.21
N GLY A 186 -0.59 -10.43 -14.15
CA GLY A 186 -0.94 -10.86 -12.80
C GLY A 186 -2.44 -10.73 -12.57
N LEU A 187 -3.11 -11.83 -12.20
CA LEU A 187 -4.54 -11.85 -11.89
C LEU A 187 -4.78 -12.09 -10.40
N ARG A 188 -5.87 -11.51 -9.89
CA ARG A 188 -6.33 -11.73 -8.52
C ARG A 188 -7.85 -11.68 -8.42
N MET A 189 -8.42 -12.58 -7.63
CA MET A 189 -9.79 -12.46 -7.15
C MET A 189 -9.77 -11.97 -5.70
N PRO A 190 -10.09 -10.70 -5.40
CA PRO A 190 -9.96 -10.15 -4.04
C PRO A 190 -11.00 -10.77 -3.09
N ASP A 191 -10.64 -10.97 -1.82
CA ASP A 191 -11.59 -11.46 -0.80
C ASP A 191 -12.58 -10.40 -0.27
N SER A 192 -12.45 -9.16 -0.72
CA SER A 192 -13.45 -8.13 -0.46
C SER A 192 -14.72 -8.35 -1.32
N ALA A 193 -15.84 -8.66 -0.67
CA ALA A 193 -17.15 -8.77 -1.32
C ALA A 193 -17.58 -7.44 -2.00
N LEU A 194 -17.22 -6.30 -1.40
CA LEU A 194 -17.38 -4.97 -2.00
C LEU A 194 -16.57 -4.85 -3.29
N ALA A 195 -15.29 -5.26 -3.28
CA ALA A 195 -14.44 -5.21 -4.47
C ALA A 195 -14.96 -6.13 -5.59
N ARG A 196 -15.34 -7.37 -5.27
CA ARG A 196 -15.93 -8.29 -6.26
C ARG A 196 -17.22 -7.74 -6.86
N THR A 197 -18.05 -7.10 -6.05
CA THR A 197 -19.32 -6.49 -6.49
C THR A 197 -19.07 -5.27 -7.37
N LEU A 198 -18.11 -4.42 -7.02
CA LEU A 198 -17.65 -3.34 -7.89
C LEU A 198 -17.20 -3.86 -9.25
N ILE A 199 -16.34 -4.90 -9.28
CA ILE A 199 -15.85 -5.52 -10.52
C ILE A 199 -17.02 -6.08 -11.34
N LYS A 200 -17.93 -6.82 -10.69
CA LYS A 200 -19.08 -7.44 -11.35
C LYS A 200 -20.03 -6.41 -11.96
N LEU A 201 -20.37 -5.35 -11.22
CA LEU A 201 -21.24 -4.28 -11.69
C LEU A 201 -20.58 -3.40 -12.76
N SER A 202 -19.24 -3.30 -12.75
CA SER A 202 -18.49 -2.60 -13.80
C SER A 202 -18.56 -3.37 -15.13
N GLY A 203 -18.74 -4.70 -15.07
CA GLY A 203 -18.83 -5.56 -16.25
C GLY A 203 -17.50 -5.72 -17.00
N VAL A 204 -16.40 -5.31 -16.39
CA VAL A 204 -15.04 -5.36 -16.95
C VAL A 204 -14.04 -5.73 -15.86
N PRO A 205 -12.92 -6.41 -16.19
CA PRO A 205 -11.84 -6.60 -15.24
C PRO A 205 -11.18 -5.25 -14.90
N ILE A 206 -10.70 -5.12 -13.67
CA ILE A 206 -10.20 -3.84 -13.14
C ILE A 206 -8.68 -3.94 -12.93
N ALA A 207 -7.91 -3.15 -13.67
CA ALA A 207 -6.48 -2.99 -13.41
C ALA A 207 -6.32 -2.08 -12.18
N ALA A 208 -5.68 -2.57 -11.12
CA ALA A 208 -5.58 -1.82 -9.86
C ALA A 208 -4.24 -2.07 -9.13
N PRO A 209 -3.28 -1.13 -9.16
CA PRO A 209 -2.21 -1.07 -8.17
C PRO A 209 -2.73 -0.48 -6.85
N SER A 210 -1.89 -0.40 -5.83
CA SER A 210 -2.21 0.30 -4.57
C SER A 210 -2.58 1.78 -4.80
N ALA A 211 -3.46 2.36 -4.00
CA ALA A 211 -4.03 3.70 -4.20
C ALA A 211 -3.25 4.87 -3.57
N ASN A 212 -1.93 4.79 -3.57
CA ASN A 212 -1.02 5.84 -3.07
C ASN A 212 -0.37 6.63 -4.21
N SER A 213 0.18 7.80 -3.92
CA SER A 213 1.19 8.39 -4.81
C SER A 213 2.40 7.46 -4.89
N SER A 214 3.10 7.41 -6.04
CA SER A 214 4.29 6.56 -6.20
C SER A 214 5.31 6.82 -5.08
N THR A 215 6.10 5.79 -4.73
CA THR A 215 7.05 5.71 -3.60
C THR A 215 6.46 5.72 -2.19
N LYS A 216 5.33 6.38 -1.94
CA LYS A 216 4.71 6.44 -0.60
C LYS A 216 4.24 5.07 -0.06
N PRO A 217 4.08 4.90 1.26
CA PRO A 217 3.47 3.70 1.87
C PRO A 217 2.10 3.37 1.26
N SER A 218 1.75 2.08 1.18
CA SER A 218 0.44 1.69 0.62
C SER A 218 -0.72 2.15 1.53
N PRO A 219 -1.90 2.50 0.97
CA PRO A 219 -3.02 2.98 1.77
C PRO A 219 -3.88 1.83 2.29
N THR A 220 -4.10 1.79 3.60
CA THR A 220 -5.01 0.84 4.26
C THR A 220 -6.37 1.44 4.65
N THR A 221 -6.61 2.73 4.38
CA THR A 221 -7.88 3.43 4.67
C THR A 221 -8.22 4.42 3.55
N ALA A 222 -9.50 4.79 3.44
CA ALA A 222 -9.94 5.83 2.51
C ALA A 222 -9.26 7.19 2.78
N ASN A 223 -8.98 7.51 4.05
CA ASN A 223 -8.24 8.73 4.42
C ASN A 223 -6.81 8.74 3.88
N HIS A 224 -6.12 7.59 3.90
CA HIS A 224 -4.78 7.46 3.29
C HIS A 224 -4.83 7.74 1.79
N VAL A 225 -5.87 7.25 1.11
CA VAL A 225 -6.09 7.52 -0.32
C VAL A 225 -6.36 9.00 -0.56
N LEU A 226 -7.28 9.59 0.20
CA LEU A 226 -7.67 10.99 0.07
C LEU A 226 -6.45 11.90 0.27
N HIS A 227 -5.63 11.64 1.29
CA HIS A 227 -4.40 12.39 1.53
C HIS A 227 -3.45 12.40 0.31
N ASP A 228 -3.33 11.28 -0.40
CA ASP A 228 -2.38 11.15 -1.50
C ASP A 228 -2.94 11.59 -2.87
N LEU A 229 -4.24 11.39 -3.09
CA LEU A 229 -4.87 11.45 -4.41
C LEU A 229 -6.03 12.45 -4.50
N ASN A 230 -6.31 13.24 -3.46
CA ASN A 230 -7.33 14.29 -3.54
C ASN A 230 -7.04 15.23 -4.73
N GLY A 231 -8.07 15.51 -5.53
CA GLY A 231 -7.96 16.32 -6.73
C GLY A 231 -7.39 15.59 -7.96
N LYS A 232 -6.89 14.35 -7.81
CA LYS A 232 -6.33 13.55 -8.92
C LYS A 232 -7.27 12.44 -9.40
N ILE A 233 -8.27 12.09 -8.60
CA ILE A 233 -9.24 11.02 -8.87
C ILE A 233 -10.65 11.50 -8.53
N GLN A 234 -11.67 10.91 -9.16
CA GLN A 234 -13.05 11.35 -8.96
C GLN A 234 -13.67 10.77 -7.69
N TYR A 235 -13.47 9.48 -7.44
CA TYR A 235 -14.17 8.74 -6.39
C TYR A 235 -13.25 7.88 -5.55
N ILE A 236 -13.56 7.82 -4.25
CA ILE A 236 -13.04 6.86 -3.29
C ILE A 236 -14.25 6.14 -2.70
N LEU A 237 -14.36 4.82 -2.88
CA LEU A 237 -15.28 4.01 -2.09
C LEU A 237 -14.66 3.80 -0.70
N ASP A 238 -15.33 4.27 0.34
CA ASP A 238 -14.89 4.08 1.72
C ASP A 238 -15.69 2.95 2.37
N GLY A 239 -15.09 1.75 2.35
CA GLY A 239 -15.61 0.55 3.02
C GLY A 239 -14.86 0.22 4.31
N GLY A 240 -14.19 1.20 4.93
CA GLY A 240 -13.43 1.00 6.16
C GLY A 240 -11.97 0.55 5.96
N PRO A 241 -11.26 0.22 7.05
CA PRO A 241 -9.87 -0.20 7.00
C PRO A 241 -9.68 -1.59 6.37
N CYS A 242 -8.52 -1.81 5.75
CA CYS A 242 -8.11 -3.13 5.27
C CYS A 242 -7.66 -4.04 6.42
N ASN A 243 -7.85 -5.36 6.26
CA ASN A 243 -7.60 -6.33 7.34
C ASN A 243 -6.14 -6.81 7.42
N ILE A 244 -5.48 -7.04 6.27
CA ILE A 244 -4.13 -7.62 6.23
C ILE A 244 -3.04 -6.54 6.29
N GLY A 245 -3.25 -5.41 5.61
CA GLY A 245 -2.33 -4.26 5.60
C GLY A 245 -1.06 -4.40 4.74
N VAL A 246 -0.71 -5.60 4.29
CA VAL A 246 0.30 -5.83 3.24
C VAL A 246 -0.35 -6.29 1.94
N GLU A 247 0.32 -6.08 0.81
CA GLU A 247 -0.21 -6.49 -0.50
C GLU A 247 -0.26 -8.01 -0.69
N SER A 248 -0.91 -8.45 -1.76
CA SER A 248 -0.98 -9.86 -2.15
C SER A 248 0.39 -10.48 -2.43
N THR A 249 0.53 -11.76 -2.11
CA THR A 249 1.64 -12.58 -2.58
C THR A 249 1.52 -12.76 -4.09
N VAL A 250 2.62 -12.62 -4.82
CA VAL A 250 2.63 -12.79 -6.29
C VAL A 250 3.44 -14.02 -6.64
N VAL A 251 2.83 -14.96 -7.36
CA VAL A 251 3.48 -16.21 -7.76
C VAL A 251 3.51 -16.39 -9.28
N ASP A 252 4.60 -16.98 -9.73
CA ASP A 252 4.89 -17.36 -11.11
C ASP A 252 5.03 -18.88 -11.20
N GLY A 253 3.92 -19.52 -11.57
CA GLY A 253 3.81 -20.94 -11.87
C GLY A 253 3.95 -21.27 -13.35
N LEU A 254 4.30 -20.30 -14.21
CA LEU A 254 4.48 -20.50 -15.66
C LEU A 254 5.87 -21.07 -16.02
N ARG A 255 6.53 -21.68 -15.04
CA ARG A 255 7.87 -22.21 -15.12
C ARG A 255 8.10 -23.25 -14.03
N ASP A 256 9.16 -24.03 -14.18
CA ASP A 256 9.58 -25.01 -13.19
C ASP A 256 11.06 -24.77 -12.80
N PRO A 257 11.39 -24.63 -11.50
CA PRO A 257 10.47 -24.57 -10.36
C PRO A 257 9.67 -23.25 -10.33
N PRO A 258 8.47 -23.21 -9.70
CA PRO A 258 7.70 -21.98 -9.51
C PRO A 258 8.44 -20.97 -8.64
N LEU A 259 8.10 -19.68 -8.82
CA LEU A 259 8.71 -18.58 -8.08
C LEU A 259 7.67 -17.74 -7.33
N ILE A 260 8.01 -17.30 -6.13
CA ILE A 260 7.36 -16.15 -5.50
C ILE A 260 8.08 -14.88 -5.96
N LEU A 261 7.37 -14.01 -6.67
CA LEU A 261 7.91 -12.72 -7.15
C LEU A 261 7.72 -11.59 -6.14
N ARG A 262 6.78 -11.74 -5.21
CA ARG A 262 6.56 -10.79 -4.11
C ARG A 262 5.96 -11.49 -2.90
N PRO A 263 6.53 -11.36 -1.69
CA PRO A 263 5.90 -11.85 -0.48
C PRO A 263 4.73 -10.93 -0.08
N GLY A 264 3.68 -11.52 0.48
CA GLY A 264 2.44 -10.83 0.84
C GLY A 264 1.57 -11.64 1.80
N GLY A 265 0.25 -11.47 1.71
CA GLY A 265 -0.71 -12.09 2.63
C GLY A 265 -0.79 -13.63 2.63
N VAL A 266 -0.14 -14.32 1.68
CA VAL A 266 -0.03 -15.81 1.67
C VAL A 266 1.42 -16.24 1.81
N SER A 267 1.69 -17.11 2.80
CA SER A 267 3.04 -17.59 3.13
C SER A 267 3.62 -18.53 2.07
N ILE A 268 4.95 -18.60 1.99
CA ILE A 268 5.61 -19.56 1.09
C ILE A 268 5.32 -21.00 1.54
N ASP A 269 5.25 -21.23 2.84
CA ASP A 269 4.97 -22.55 3.40
C ASP A 269 3.54 -23.01 3.08
N ALA A 270 2.53 -22.13 3.20
CA ALA A 270 1.16 -22.48 2.82
C ALA A 270 1.03 -22.78 1.31
N ILE A 271 1.85 -22.13 0.47
CA ILE A 271 1.94 -22.42 -0.96
C ILE A 271 2.60 -23.79 -1.18
N ARG A 272 3.68 -24.12 -0.47
CA ARG A 272 4.40 -25.41 -0.57
C ARG A 272 3.55 -26.61 -0.20
N GLU A 273 2.58 -26.44 0.68
CA GLU A 273 1.61 -27.48 1.03
C GLU A 273 0.69 -27.87 -0.15
N CYS A 274 0.59 -27.05 -1.19
CA CYS A 274 -0.28 -27.33 -2.32
C CYS A 274 0.38 -28.31 -3.30
N PRO A 275 -0.35 -29.31 -3.84
CA PRO A 275 0.19 -30.22 -4.85
C PRO A 275 0.77 -29.47 -6.05
N GLY A 276 1.98 -29.84 -6.48
CA GLY A 276 2.71 -29.18 -7.57
C GLY A 276 3.47 -27.90 -7.18
N TRP A 277 3.38 -27.46 -5.92
CA TRP A 277 4.03 -26.24 -5.43
C TRP A 277 5.13 -26.48 -4.38
N GLY A 278 5.40 -27.73 -4.00
CA GLY A 278 6.42 -28.06 -2.99
C GLY A 278 7.84 -27.58 -3.32
N SER A 279 8.17 -27.38 -4.60
CA SER A 279 9.47 -26.87 -5.06
C SER A 279 9.55 -25.35 -5.21
N VAL A 280 8.50 -24.60 -4.83
CA VAL A 280 8.47 -23.13 -5.02
C VAL A 280 9.65 -22.45 -4.31
N GLN A 281 10.24 -21.49 -5.01
CA GLN A 281 11.42 -20.75 -4.55
C GLN A 281 11.15 -19.25 -4.41
N LYS A 282 11.99 -18.56 -3.63
CA LYS A 282 11.98 -17.10 -3.55
C LYS A 282 12.61 -16.53 -4.83
N GLY A 283 11.83 -15.78 -5.61
CA GLY A 283 12.26 -15.08 -6.82
C GLY A 283 12.39 -13.57 -6.64
N TYR A 284 12.26 -13.07 -5.41
CA TYR A 284 12.45 -11.67 -5.05
C TYR A 284 13.75 -11.46 -4.27
N LYS A 285 14.23 -10.22 -4.28
CA LYS A 285 15.27 -9.72 -3.39
C LYS A 285 14.66 -8.70 -2.42
N ASP A 286 15.30 -8.53 -1.27
CA ASP A 286 14.89 -7.55 -0.25
C ASP A 286 15.39 -6.14 -0.54
N GLU A 287 16.20 -5.97 -1.58
CA GLU A 287 16.66 -4.70 -2.10
C GLU A 287 15.87 -4.32 -3.36
N SER A 288 15.70 -3.02 -3.59
CA SER A 288 15.10 -2.52 -4.83
C SER A 288 16.11 -2.72 -5.97
N GLU A 289 15.71 -3.32 -7.09
CA GLU A 289 16.64 -3.54 -8.21
C GLU A 289 17.08 -2.21 -8.85
N ILE A 290 18.32 -1.77 -8.56
CA ILE A 290 18.92 -0.59 -9.19
C ILE A 290 19.55 -1.01 -10.53
N GLY A 291 18.87 -0.67 -11.63
CA GLY A 291 19.34 -0.99 -12.98
C GLY A 291 19.10 -2.45 -13.38
N GLY A 292 18.33 -2.66 -14.45
CA GLY A 292 17.89 -3.98 -14.89
C GLY A 292 16.68 -3.92 -15.82
N SER A 293 16.35 -5.06 -16.42
CA SER A 293 15.18 -5.29 -17.28
C SER A 293 13.85 -4.89 -16.60
N ALA A 294 12.77 -4.79 -17.37
CA ALA A 294 11.45 -4.41 -16.85
C ALA A 294 10.98 -5.38 -15.74
N PRO A 295 10.38 -4.88 -14.63
CA PRO A 295 9.94 -5.73 -13.53
C PRO A 295 8.82 -6.67 -13.95
N ARG A 296 8.94 -7.97 -13.64
CA ARG A 296 7.94 -8.99 -13.99
C ARG A 296 6.64 -8.87 -13.18
N ALA A 297 6.71 -8.23 -12.02
CA ALA A 297 5.59 -8.00 -11.11
C ALA A 297 5.73 -6.66 -10.38
N PRO A 298 4.63 -6.07 -9.88
CA PRO A 298 4.70 -4.84 -9.09
C PRO A 298 5.51 -5.02 -7.81
N GLY A 299 6.34 -4.03 -7.46
CA GLY A 299 7.06 -3.99 -6.18
C GLY A 299 8.48 -4.57 -6.22
N MET A 300 9.05 -4.84 -7.40
CA MET A 300 10.40 -5.42 -7.55
C MET A 300 11.53 -4.38 -7.71
N LYS A 301 11.34 -3.35 -8.55
CA LYS A 301 12.44 -2.49 -9.02
C LYS A 301 12.63 -1.18 -8.27
N TYR A 302 11.56 -0.47 -7.93
CA TYR A 302 11.64 0.90 -7.40
C TYR A 302 11.67 0.92 -5.87
N LYS A 303 12.25 1.98 -5.28
CA LYS A 303 12.07 2.27 -3.86
C LYS A 303 10.57 2.46 -3.61
N HIS A 304 10.00 1.49 -2.91
CA HIS A 304 8.60 1.44 -2.55
C HIS A 304 8.49 1.58 -1.04
N TYR A 305 7.39 2.19 -0.59
CA TYR A 305 7.03 2.24 0.83
C TYR A 305 7.86 3.19 1.69
N SER A 306 8.63 4.08 1.07
CA SER A 306 9.48 5.02 1.80
C SER A 306 8.63 6.20 2.28
N PRO A 307 8.57 6.47 3.59
CA PRO A 307 8.17 7.78 4.09
C PRO A 307 9.21 8.83 3.66
N ASN A 308 8.92 10.11 3.92
CA ASN A 308 9.87 11.21 3.74
C ASN A 308 11.03 11.14 4.74
N ALA A 309 10.76 10.60 5.94
CA ALA A 309 11.74 10.40 6.99
C ALA A 309 12.80 9.35 6.63
N THR A 310 13.99 9.47 7.22
CA THR A 310 15.03 8.43 7.16
C THR A 310 14.60 7.23 7.99
N VAL A 311 14.37 6.09 7.35
CA VAL A 311 14.00 4.84 8.04
C VAL A 311 15.25 4.02 8.36
N ILE A 312 15.39 3.63 9.62
CA ILE A 312 16.43 2.75 10.14
C ILE A 312 15.76 1.48 10.64
N LEU A 313 16.03 0.36 9.99
CA LEU A 313 15.55 -0.94 10.42
C LEU A 313 16.58 -1.60 11.34
N CYS A 314 16.17 -1.98 12.54
CA CYS A 314 17.01 -2.69 13.51
C CYS A 314 16.64 -4.17 13.57
N GLU A 315 17.55 -5.03 13.13
CA GLU A 315 17.40 -6.48 13.08
C GLU A 315 18.24 -7.14 14.18
N ASP A 316 18.10 -8.46 14.36
CA ASP A 316 18.90 -9.29 15.28
C ASP A 316 18.90 -8.82 16.75
N GLY A 317 17.80 -8.22 17.20
CA GLY A 317 17.64 -7.73 18.57
C GLY A 317 18.46 -6.47 18.89
N VAL A 318 18.99 -5.78 17.87
CA VAL A 318 19.62 -4.48 18.05
C VAL A 318 18.58 -3.47 18.53
N SER A 319 18.92 -2.67 19.54
CA SER A 319 18.11 -1.56 20.02
C SER A 319 18.90 -0.24 19.90
N PRO A 320 18.33 0.83 19.34
CA PRO A 320 19.01 2.12 19.26
C PRO A 320 19.16 2.75 20.65
N THR A 321 20.26 3.47 20.85
CA THR A 321 20.46 4.36 22.00
C THR A 321 20.27 5.82 21.55
N PRO A 322 20.10 6.78 22.46
CA PRO A 322 19.98 8.18 22.06
C PRO A 322 21.20 8.71 21.30
N GLN A 323 22.40 8.17 21.55
CA GLN A 323 23.60 8.53 20.78
C GLN A 323 23.61 7.99 19.35
N SER A 324 22.74 7.03 19.04
CA SER A 324 22.67 6.42 17.71
C SER A 324 21.86 7.25 16.70
N ILE A 325 21.24 8.35 17.13
CA ILE A 325 20.43 9.23 16.29
C ILE A 325 21.31 9.90 15.20
N PRO A 326 21.01 9.74 13.88
CA PRO A 326 21.74 10.41 12.82
C PRO A 326 21.68 11.94 12.93
N GLY A 327 22.78 12.62 12.62
CA GLY A 327 22.90 14.08 12.78
C GLY A 327 23.21 14.53 14.21
N LEU A 328 23.06 13.63 15.19
CA LEU A 328 23.48 13.82 16.56
C LEU A 328 24.99 13.53 16.69
N LYS A 329 25.84 14.38 16.10
CA LYS A 329 27.28 14.31 16.36
C LYS A 329 27.55 14.95 17.72
N PHE A 330 27.69 14.12 18.77
CA PHE A 330 28.52 14.54 19.89
C PHE A 330 29.92 14.76 19.33
N LEU A 331 30.38 16.01 19.30
CA LEU A 331 31.78 16.29 19.03
C LEU A 331 32.59 15.58 20.12
N ASP A 332 33.19 14.45 19.76
CA ASP A 332 34.19 13.76 20.58
C ASP A 332 35.35 14.75 20.78
N PHE A 333 35.35 15.44 21.93
CA PHE A 333 36.37 16.43 22.25
C PHE A 333 37.67 15.81 22.78
N ASP A 334 37.81 14.48 22.75
CA ASP A 334 39.00 13.75 23.20
C ASP A 334 40.23 13.87 22.27
N ARG A 335 40.22 14.82 21.32
CA ARG A 335 41.45 15.31 20.68
C ARG A 335 41.49 16.83 20.62
N ARG A 336 41.65 17.50 21.77
CA ARG A 336 42.24 18.85 21.81
C ARG A 336 43.76 18.74 21.98
N GLN A 337 44.50 18.81 20.86
CA GLN A 337 45.74 19.59 20.89
C GLN A 337 45.39 21.06 20.62
N VAL A 338 46.07 21.90 21.38
CA VAL A 338 45.88 23.34 21.59
C VAL A 338 46.33 24.16 20.38
N SER A 339 45.57 25.21 20.04
CA SER A 339 46.00 26.58 19.64
C SER A 339 44.82 27.29 18.99
N GLU A 340 44.21 28.24 19.69
CA GLU A 340 44.44 29.71 19.64
C GLU A 340 43.55 30.42 18.61
N GLU A 341 42.64 31.23 19.17
CA GLU A 341 42.04 32.46 18.63
C GLU A 341 41.38 32.41 17.24
N THR A 342 40.05 32.27 17.23
CA THR A 342 39.18 33.27 16.57
C THR A 342 37.76 33.17 17.12
N GLU A 343 37.26 34.28 17.68
CA GLU A 343 35.84 34.47 17.95
C GLU A 343 35.04 34.37 16.65
N ILE A 344 34.22 33.34 16.55
CA ILE A 344 33.07 33.30 15.64
C ILE A 344 31.89 32.85 16.49
N VAL A 345 30.94 33.75 16.68
CA VAL A 345 29.65 33.50 17.32
C VAL A 345 28.98 32.32 16.57
N PRO A 346 28.67 31.19 17.21
CA PRO A 346 27.81 30.21 16.57
C PRO A 346 26.38 30.68 16.80
N GLU A 347 25.70 31.09 15.72
CA GLU A 347 24.25 31.01 15.66
C GLU A 347 23.83 29.64 16.20
N ALA A 348 22.95 29.63 17.21
CA ALA A 348 22.46 28.41 17.83
C ALA A 348 21.97 27.45 16.73
N PRO A 349 22.37 26.16 16.73
CA PRO A 349 21.90 25.22 15.74
C PRO A 349 20.38 25.11 15.83
N SER A 350 19.70 25.49 14.76
CA SER A 350 18.26 25.33 14.61
C SER A 350 17.93 23.86 14.37
N THR A 351 17.90 23.01 15.40
CA THR A 351 17.64 21.57 15.18
C THR A 351 16.79 20.95 16.29
N ASN A 352 15.47 21.20 16.25
CA ASN A 352 14.48 20.33 16.89
C ASN A 352 14.35 19.08 16.02
N LEU A 353 15.01 17.99 16.37
CA LEU A 353 14.92 16.73 15.63
C LEU A 353 13.69 15.94 16.11
N ASN A 354 12.88 15.47 15.17
CA ASN A 354 11.72 14.63 15.44
C ASN A 354 12.09 13.17 15.17
N VAL A 355 12.01 12.32 16.19
CA VAL A 355 12.38 10.90 16.13
C VAL A 355 11.13 10.04 16.31
N GLY A 356 10.94 9.11 15.38
CA GLY A 356 9.89 8.11 15.41
C GLY A 356 10.43 6.76 15.88
N ILE A 357 9.66 6.05 16.68
CA ILE A 357 9.94 4.69 17.15
C ILE A 357 8.74 3.82 16.75
N LEU A 358 8.98 2.81 15.91
CA LEU A 358 8.01 1.77 15.59
C LEU A 358 8.40 0.50 16.33
N ARG A 359 7.70 0.23 17.44
CA ARG A 359 7.97 -0.92 18.30
C ARG A 359 6.97 -2.05 18.10
N THR A 360 7.47 -3.26 18.24
CA THR A 360 6.75 -4.53 18.15
C THR A 360 6.82 -5.23 19.51
N LYS A 361 7.36 -6.45 19.58
CA LYS A 361 7.31 -7.32 20.76
C LYS A 361 8.41 -7.06 21.80
N HIS A 362 9.64 -6.71 21.40
CA HIS A 362 10.78 -6.72 22.30
C HIS A 362 11.17 -5.33 22.79
N TRP A 363 10.90 -4.29 22.01
CA TRP A 363 11.19 -2.92 22.42
C TRP A 363 10.15 -2.40 23.41
N ASN A 364 10.65 -1.97 24.57
CA ASN A 364 9.86 -1.24 25.54
C ASN A 364 9.53 0.17 25.02
N LYS A 365 8.48 0.77 25.60
CA LYS A 365 8.08 2.15 25.29
C LYS A 365 9.27 3.09 25.46
N TRP A 366 9.48 3.97 24.48
CA TRP A 366 10.63 4.89 24.43
C TRP A 366 12.00 4.21 24.48
N LEU A 367 12.09 2.91 24.13
CA LEU A 367 13.33 2.12 24.17
C LEU A 367 14.00 2.07 25.56
N ASP A 368 13.23 2.30 26.63
CA ASP A 368 13.73 2.51 27.99
C ASP A 368 14.80 3.62 28.10
N TRP A 369 14.81 4.59 27.18
CA TRP A 369 15.74 5.73 27.21
C TRP A 369 15.61 6.58 28.48
N GLU A 370 14.51 6.44 29.22
CA GLU A 370 14.26 7.05 30.53
C GLU A 370 15.01 6.37 31.69
N LYS A 371 15.42 5.10 31.57
CA LYS A 371 15.76 4.24 32.73
C LYS A 371 17.25 3.95 32.93
N ASN A 372 18.17 4.57 32.17
CA ASN A 372 19.55 4.08 32.15
C ASN A 372 20.39 4.52 33.37
N GLN A 373 20.97 3.54 34.06
CA GLN A 373 21.78 3.66 35.29
C GLN A 373 23.21 4.20 35.06
N SER A 374 23.58 4.54 33.82
CA SER A 374 24.93 4.92 33.39
C SER A 374 25.18 6.43 33.24
N GLY A 375 24.20 7.29 33.55
CA GLY A 375 24.42 8.75 33.67
C GLY A 375 24.44 9.56 32.37
N GLU A 376 24.05 8.98 31.23
CA GLU A 376 24.02 9.65 29.91
C GLU A 376 22.62 10.22 29.53
N ALA A 377 21.77 10.47 30.52
CA ALA A 377 20.31 10.42 30.39
C ALA A 377 19.68 11.47 29.44
N MET A 378 18.70 11.00 28.66
CA MET A 378 17.58 11.82 28.20
C MET A 378 16.74 12.20 29.42
N THR A 379 16.38 13.48 29.57
CA THR A 379 15.34 13.87 30.52
C THR A 379 14.09 14.22 29.74
N ILE A 380 13.01 13.46 29.94
CA ILE A 380 11.72 13.83 29.39
C ILE A 380 11.18 14.97 30.24
N ILE A 381 11.01 16.13 29.61
CA ILE A 381 10.57 17.35 30.30
C ILE A 381 9.06 17.47 30.24
N GLU A 382 8.45 16.99 29.15
CA GLU A 382 7.02 17.07 28.97
C GLU A 382 6.49 15.87 28.18
N HIS A 383 5.68 15.06 28.85
CA HIS A 383 4.87 14.05 28.20
C HIS A 383 3.64 14.73 27.61
N CYS A 384 3.60 14.90 26.29
CA CYS A 384 2.43 15.46 25.62
C CYS A 384 1.51 14.32 25.14
N GLN A 385 0.33 14.23 25.74
CA GLN A 385 -0.85 13.41 25.41
C GLN A 385 -0.69 12.04 24.71
N LYS A 386 -1.22 11.02 25.38
CA LYS A 386 -1.57 9.72 24.79
C LYS A 386 -2.75 9.88 23.84
N GLU A 387 -2.56 9.64 22.54
CA GLU A 387 -3.67 9.49 21.59
C GLU A 387 -3.89 8.01 21.36
N VAL A 388 -4.83 7.41 22.10
CA VAL A 388 -5.35 6.08 21.75
C VAL A 388 -6.26 6.24 20.54
N SER A 389 -5.66 6.32 19.36
CA SER A 389 -6.41 6.26 18.12
C SER A 389 -6.52 4.80 17.70
N ILE A 390 -7.70 4.19 17.86
CA ILE A 390 -8.06 2.93 17.20
C ILE A 390 -8.38 3.21 15.72
N THR A 391 -7.66 4.15 15.11
CA THR A 391 -7.78 4.43 13.68
C THR A 391 -6.60 3.80 12.97
N ALA A 392 -6.92 2.83 12.12
CA ALA A 392 -6.01 2.29 11.10
C ALA A 392 -4.83 1.42 11.60
N GLY A 393 -5.03 0.54 12.58
CA GLY A 393 -4.24 -0.71 12.65
C GLY A 393 -3.06 -0.78 13.65
N PHE A 394 -2.86 0.17 14.55
CA PHE A 394 -1.91 0.03 15.67
C PHE A 394 -2.58 0.35 17.02
N ALA A 395 -2.10 -0.31 18.09
CA ALA A 395 -2.82 -0.40 19.38
C ALA A 395 -2.61 0.82 20.30
N GLU A 396 -1.48 1.52 20.15
CA GLU A 396 -1.11 2.65 21.00
C GLU A 396 -0.18 3.60 20.25
N LEU A 397 -0.52 4.89 20.23
CA LEU A 397 0.33 5.98 19.75
C LEU A 397 0.55 6.95 20.90
N ASP A 398 1.81 7.18 21.20
CA ASP A 398 2.25 8.12 22.21
C ASP A 398 3.19 9.14 21.56
N TYR A 399 3.13 10.38 22.03
CA TYR A 399 4.17 11.35 21.71
C TYR A 399 4.68 12.01 22.99
N SER A 400 5.91 12.50 22.97
CA SER A 400 6.54 13.17 24.11
C SER A 400 7.62 14.10 23.61
N THR A 401 7.96 15.11 24.38
CA THR A 401 9.11 15.97 24.09
C THR A 401 10.17 15.77 25.16
N ALA A 402 11.39 15.44 24.72
CA ALA A 402 12.50 15.14 25.59
C ALA A 402 13.64 16.12 25.32
N LYS A 403 14.34 16.56 26.37
CA LYS A 403 15.64 17.21 26.19
C LYS A 403 16.73 16.20 26.46
N LEU A 404 17.61 16.09 25.49
CA LEU A 404 18.84 15.34 25.59
C LEU A 404 19.96 16.27 26.03
N PHE A 405 20.79 15.77 26.94
CA PHE A 405 21.97 16.47 27.44
C PHE A 405 23.23 15.78 26.95
N ASN A 406 24.27 16.56 26.67
CA ASN A 406 25.62 16.03 26.51
C ASN A 406 26.19 15.59 27.87
N ARG A 407 27.16 14.66 27.89
CA ARG A 407 27.88 14.17 29.08
C ARG A 407 28.43 15.31 29.96
N ASP A 408 28.78 16.45 29.36
CA ASP A 408 29.32 17.62 30.07
C ASP A 408 28.24 18.57 30.61
N GLY A 409 26.94 18.29 30.41
CA GLY A 409 25.80 19.12 30.84
C GLY A 409 25.68 20.50 30.19
N ALA A 410 26.69 20.95 29.44
CA ALA A 410 26.78 22.30 28.88
C ALA A 410 25.89 22.54 27.65
N ASN A 411 25.60 21.51 26.86
CA ASN A 411 24.74 21.60 25.67
C ASN A 411 23.54 20.66 25.81
N SER A 412 22.34 21.22 25.64
CA SER A 412 21.08 20.47 25.57
C SER A 412 20.40 20.68 24.24
N PHE A 413 19.77 19.63 23.71
CA PHE A 413 18.99 19.68 22.47
C PHE A 413 17.63 19.05 22.72
N CYS A 414 16.59 19.65 22.15
CA CYS A 414 15.22 19.16 22.29
C CYS A 414 14.93 18.19 21.15
N ILE A 415 14.45 17.01 21.48
CA ILE A 415 13.91 16.05 20.53
C ILE A 415 12.43 15.84 20.79
N LYS A 416 11.66 15.71 19.71
CA LYS A 416 10.28 15.23 19.79
C LYS A 416 10.29 13.74 19.52
N LEU A 417 9.71 12.96 20.42
CA LEU A 417 9.53 11.53 20.26
C LEU A 417 8.10 11.22 19.86
N VAL A 418 7.96 10.36 18.86
CA VAL A 418 6.70 9.74 18.45
C VAL A 418 6.89 8.23 18.55
N ASP A 419 6.21 7.56 19.46
CA ASP A 419 6.28 6.12 19.68
C ASP A 419 4.96 5.48 19.25
N VAL A 420 5.05 4.48 18.38
CA VAL A 420 3.91 3.70 17.89
C VAL A 420 4.15 2.23 18.19
N HIS A 421 3.19 1.62 18.89
CA HIS A 421 3.17 0.19 19.10
C HIS A 421 2.35 -0.52 18.04
N LEU A 422 3.03 -1.24 17.15
CA LEU A 422 2.43 -2.00 16.05
C LEU A 422 1.72 -3.28 16.51
N GLY A 423 1.88 -3.71 17.76
CA GLY A 423 1.40 -4.98 18.27
C GLY A 423 2.51 -6.02 18.47
N SER A 424 2.12 -7.20 18.94
CA SER A 424 3.05 -8.30 19.29
C SER A 424 2.94 -9.52 18.37
N ASP A 425 1.86 -9.63 17.61
CA ASP A 425 1.63 -10.64 16.57
C ASP A 425 1.87 -10.07 15.16
N THR A 426 2.17 -10.96 14.22
CA THR A 426 2.59 -10.57 12.87
C THR A 426 1.48 -9.92 12.05
N GLU A 427 0.24 -10.30 12.29
CA GLU A 427 -0.96 -9.83 11.62
C GLU A 427 -1.24 -8.38 12.00
N THR A 428 -1.23 -8.06 13.30
CA THR A 428 -1.41 -6.68 13.78
C THR A 428 -0.27 -5.80 13.29
N ILE A 429 0.98 -6.28 13.34
CA ILE A 429 2.15 -5.55 12.82
C ILE A 429 2.00 -5.25 11.33
N ALA A 430 1.57 -6.22 10.53
CA ALA A 430 1.32 -6.03 9.09
C ALA A 430 0.20 -5.03 8.82
N SER A 431 -0.89 -5.10 9.59
CA SER A 431 -2.03 -4.18 9.48
C SER A 431 -1.64 -2.72 9.81
N GLY A 432 -0.73 -2.54 10.78
CA GLY A 432 -0.32 -1.24 11.30
C GLY A 432 0.87 -0.59 10.61
N LEU A 433 1.78 -1.36 9.97
CA LEU A 433 3.06 -0.86 9.45
C LEU A 433 2.91 0.37 8.56
N PHE A 434 2.09 0.30 7.50
CA PHE A 434 1.94 1.44 6.58
C PHE A 434 1.21 2.62 7.20
N ALA A 435 0.25 2.38 8.09
CA ALA A 435 -0.45 3.43 8.79
C ALA A 435 0.51 4.19 9.73
N ALA A 436 1.37 3.46 10.44
CA ALA A 436 2.37 4.05 11.31
C ALA A 436 3.40 4.87 10.52
N LEU A 437 3.93 4.35 9.41
CA LEU A 437 4.83 5.11 8.53
C LEU A 437 4.19 6.41 8.01
N ARG A 438 2.90 6.37 7.67
CA ARG A 438 2.13 7.57 7.25
C ARG A 438 1.90 8.55 8.39
N GLU A 439 1.64 8.06 9.60
CA GLU A 439 1.49 8.91 10.78
C GLU A 439 2.82 9.60 11.13
N MET A 440 3.96 8.92 10.97
CA MET A 440 5.29 9.53 11.12
C MET A 440 5.51 10.68 10.13
N ASP A 441 5.15 10.49 8.85
CA ASP A 441 5.19 11.56 7.84
C ASP A 441 4.30 12.75 8.22
N LYS A 442 3.07 12.48 8.67
CA LYS A 442 2.11 13.51 9.09
C LYS A 442 2.62 14.32 10.28
N ARG A 443 3.36 13.68 11.18
CA ARG A 443 3.95 14.33 12.37
C ARG A 443 5.28 15.02 12.10
N GLY A 444 5.79 14.96 10.86
CA GLY A 444 7.04 15.60 10.45
C GLY A 444 8.26 14.97 11.12
N VAL A 445 8.26 13.64 11.30
CA VAL A 445 9.40 12.89 11.83
C VAL A 445 10.55 12.93 10.83
N ASP A 446 11.78 13.15 11.32
CA ASP A 446 12.99 13.21 10.50
C ASP A 446 13.67 11.84 10.38
N VAL A 447 13.67 11.07 11.47
CA VAL A 447 14.27 9.73 11.56
C VAL A 447 13.30 8.76 12.22
N ILE A 448 13.08 7.58 11.63
CA ILE A 448 12.23 6.52 12.16
C ILE A 448 13.08 5.29 12.45
N PHE A 449 13.11 4.85 13.71
CA PHE A 449 13.61 3.53 14.09
C PHE A 449 12.50 2.50 14.00
N VAL A 450 12.77 1.37 13.37
CA VAL A 450 11.81 0.27 13.20
C VAL A 450 12.38 -1.00 13.81
N GLU A 451 11.65 -1.60 14.74
CA GLU A 451 11.99 -2.91 15.29
C GLU A 451 11.74 -4.00 14.23
N GLY A 452 12.78 -4.76 13.89
CA GLY A 452 12.66 -5.94 13.05
C GLY A 452 11.99 -7.11 13.78
N ILE A 453 11.35 -7.98 13.01
CA ILE A 453 10.69 -9.19 13.53
C ILE A 453 11.35 -10.44 12.98
N GLU A 454 11.26 -11.54 13.73
CA GLU A 454 11.75 -12.84 13.29
C GLU A 454 10.88 -13.40 12.14
N GLU A 455 11.51 -13.89 11.09
CA GLU A 455 10.83 -14.39 9.89
C GLU A 455 10.39 -15.87 9.97
N GLY A 456 10.29 -16.45 11.16
CA GLY A 456 10.08 -17.90 11.38
C GLY A 456 9.13 -18.57 10.37
N GLY A 457 9.70 -19.30 9.40
CA GLY A 457 8.96 -20.07 8.37
C GLY A 457 8.46 -19.29 7.13
N GLY A 458 8.58 -17.96 7.08
CA GLY A 458 8.20 -17.19 5.88
C GLY A 458 6.69 -17.09 5.67
N GLY A 459 6.04 -16.25 6.47
CA GLY A 459 4.63 -15.85 6.31
C GLY A 459 4.44 -14.36 6.11
N ILE A 460 3.38 -13.81 6.74
CA ILE A 460 3.13 -12.36 6.80
C ILE A 460 4.36 -11.62 7.35
N ALA A 461 5.12 -12.23 8.27
CA ALA A 461 6.39 -11.70 8.77
C ALA A 461 7.41 -11.42 7.65
N ALA A 462 7.57 -12.31 6.67
CA ALA A 462 8.46 -12.09 5.54
C ALA A 462 7.96 -10.96 4.62
N ALA A 463 6.64 -10.79 4.52
CA ALA A 463 6.07 -9.64 3.81
C ALA A 463 6.39 -8.33 4.54
N VAL A 464 6.15 -8.27 5.86
CA VAL A 464 6.47 -7.14 6.72
C VAL A 464 7.95 -6.77 6.60
N MET A 465 8.85 -7.73 6.80
CA MET A 465 10.30 -7.49 6.69
C MET A 465 10.71 -7.06 5.29
N ASN A 466 10.12 -7.64 4.22
CA ASN A 466 10.38 -7.17 2.86
C ASN A 466 9.93 -5.70 2.66
N ARG A 467 8.82 -5.27 3.27
CA ARG A 467 8.37 -3.86 3.21
C ARG A 467 9.27 -2.95 4.04
N ALA A 468 9.62 -3.36 5.26
CA ALA A 468 10.50 -2.60 6.13
C ALA A 468 11.89 -2.42 5.52
N ARG A 469 12.49 -3.49 4.97
CA ARG A 469 13.79 -3.45 4.28
C ARG A 469 13.80 -2.58 3.03
N LYS A 470 12.68 -2.47 2.32
CA LYS A 470 12.52 -1.59 1.14
C LYS A 470 12.28 -0.13 1.50
N ALA A 471 11.65 0.13 2.64
CA ALA A 471 11.49 1.47 3.19
C ALA A 471 12.78 2.00 3.83
N ALA A 472 13.56 1.09 4.45
CA ALA A 472 14.80 1.38 5.15
C ALA A 472 15.84 2.03 4.23
N SER A 473 16.44 3.12 4.71
CA SER A 473 17.65 3.73 4.14
C SER A 473 18.90 3.25 4.87
N GLU A 474 18.76 2.80 6.12
CA GLU A 474 19.79 2.08 6.86
C GLU A 474 19.26 0.79 7.47
N ARG A 475 20.12 -0.24 7.54
CA ARG A 475 19.85 -1.49 8.25
C ARG A 475 20.92 -1.74 9.29
N TRP A 476 20.50 -2.01 10.51
CA TRP A 476 21.37 -2.27 11.65
C TRP A 476 21.18 -3.70 12.11
N GLY A 477 22.26 -4.47 12.15
CA GLY A 477 22.27 -5.87 12.60
C GLY A 477 23.37 -6.12 13.61
N LYS A 478 23.44 -7.35 14.11
CA LYS A 478 24.47 -7.76 15.06
C LYS A 478 25.70 -8.27 14.31
N GLY A 479 26.85 -7.63 14.49
CA GLY A 479 28.14 -8.04 13.95
C GLY A 479 29.09 -8.57 15.01
N ASP A 480 30.20 -9.14 14.56
CA ASP A 480 31.25 -9.71 15.41
C ASP A 480 31.85 -8.68 16.38
N ASP A 481 31.90 -7.39 15.99
CA ASP A 481 32.47 -6.28 16.76
C ASP A 481 31.42 -5.26 17.29
N GLY A 482 30.12 -5.59 17.26
CA GLY A 482 29.05 -4.70 17.75
C GLY A 482 27.89 -4.52 16.76
N ILE A 483 27.40 -3.28 16.58
CA ILE A 483 26.30 -2.98 15.64
C ILE A 483 26.88 -2.79 14.23
N THR A 484 26.51 -3.68 13.30
CA THR A 484 26.82 -3.51 11.88
C THR A 484 25.79 -2.59 11.25
N LYS A 485 26.24 -1.57 10.50
CA LYS A 485 25.37 -0.60 9.82
C LYS A 485 25.56 -0.69 8.30
N HIS A 486 24.48 -0.91 7.56
CA HIS A 486 24.46 -0.87 6.10
C HIS A 486 23.63 0.33 5.63
N ILE A 487 24.20 1.20 4.80
CA ILE A 487 23.56 2.41 4.25
C ILE A 487 23.25 2.16 2.77
N TYR A 488 22.04 2.48 2.32
CA TYR A 488 21.50 2.14 1.00
C TYR A 488 21.05 3.33 0.16
#